data_AF-A0A923ZU05-F1
#
_entry.id   AF-A0A923ZU05-F1
#
_cell.length_a   1.000
_cell.length_b   1.000
_cell.length_c   1.000
_cell.angle_alpha   90.00
_cell.angle_beta   90.00
_cell.angle_gamma   90.00
#
_symmetry.space_group_name_H-M   'P 1'
#
loop_
_entity.id
_entity.type
_entity.pdbx_description
1 polymer ?
#
loop_
_entity_poly.entity_id
_entity_poly.type
_entity_poly.pdbx_seq_one_letter_code
_entity_poly.pdbx_strand_id
1 'polypeptide(L)'
;MKKTIIASAVLLFTQIAIFAQTPVVTPPSDASAQTMKGSRGKGNQRGKDQREKQPTMTAAVRAVQYSNQLKSALTLNADQYQKVLAVNTECITRKDAMKGSGDKGAMKTGKSDIKAYRLGEYKKIFTAQQLTAYQNMNDDKGEKDDNNDERDGRRKGKGHGKDGGDRKENN
;
A
#
# COMPACT_ATOMS: atom_id res chain seq x y z
N MET A 1 5.59 46.36 -39.62
CA MET A 1 7.06 46.29 -39.47
C MET A 1 7.39 46.09 -38.01
N LYS A 2 8.28 45.12 -37.73
CA LYS A 2 9.22 44.97 -36.60
C LYS A 2 9.26 43.50 -36.17
N LYS A 3 10.18 42.78 -36.82
CA LYS A 3 10.68 41.47 -36.43
C LYS A 3 11.63 41.69 -35.25
N THR A 4 11.57 40.86 -34.22
CA THR A 4 12.65 40.79 -33.23
C THR A 4 12.94 39.32 -32.96
N ILE A 5 14.09 38.90 -33.48
CA ILE A 5 14.77 37.63 -33.28
C ILE A 5 15.69 37.85 -32.09
N ILE A 6 15.57 37.06 -31.02
CA ILE A 6 16.57 36.96 -29.94
C ILE A 6 16.58 35.48 -29.53
N ALA A 7 17.43 34.67 -30.15
CA ALA A 7 18.82 34.39 -29.77
C ALA A 7 18.90 33.47 -28.55
N SER A 8 19.33 32.25 -28.86
CA SER A 8 19.57 31.10 -28.01
C SER A 8 20.54 31.38 -26.86
N ALA A 9 20.26 30.80 -25.70
CA ALA A 9 21.28 30.47 -24.69
C ALA A 9 21.02 29.05 -24.19
N VAL A 10 21.66 28.08 -24.85
CA VAL A 10 21.74 26.70 -24.38
C VAL A 10 22.80 26.66 -23.29
N LEU A 11 22.37 26.64 -22.03
CA LEU A 11 23.24 26.35 -20.89
C LEU A 11 23.25 24.83 -20.66
N LEU A 12 24.22 24.17 -21.27
CA LEU A 12 24.61 22.79 -20.99
C LEU A 12 25.30 22.74 -19.62
N PHE A 13 24.55 22.40 -18.57
CA PHE A 13 25.13 21.98 -17.29
C PHE A 13 25.37 20.46 -17.32
N THR A 14 26.58 20.05 -17.70
CA THR A 14 27.08 18.71 -17.40
C THR A 14 27.57 18.68 -15.96
N GLN A 15 26.74 18.17 -15.05
CA GLN A 15 27.20 17.80 -13.71
C GLN A 15 27.79 16.39 -13.74
N ILE A 16 29.10 16.29 -13.54
CA ILE A 16 29.82 15.04 -13.31
C ILE A 16 29.62 14.69 -11.83
N ALA A 17 28.70 13.79 -11.52
CA ALA A 17 28.58 13.24 -10.18
C ALA A 17 29.54 12.04 -10.04
N ILE A 18 30.70 12.30 -9.46
CA ILE A 18 31.61 11.27 -8.95
C ILE A 18 30.96 10.70 -7.69
N PHE A 19 30.30 9.56 -7.80
CA PHE A 19 29.87 8.80 -6.62
C PHE A 19 30.99 7.85 -6.19
N ALA A 20 31.54 8.17 -5.03
CA ALA A 20 32.52 7.38 -4.30
C ALA A 20 32.00 5.96 -4.01
N GLN A 21 32.89 4.98 -4.15
CA GLN A 21 32.71 3.62 -3.64
C GLN A 21 32.51 3.66 -2.13
N THR A 22 31.36 3.16 -1.65
CA THR A 22 31.18 2.83 -0.24
C THR A 22 31.58 1.37 0.00
N PRO A 23 32.35 1.05 1.05
CA PRO A 23 32.76 -0.31 1.38
C PRO A 23 31.55 -1.21 1.69
N VAL A 24 31.64 -2.46 1.26
CA VAL A 24 30.70 -3.54 1.57
C VAL A 24 30.71 -3.78 3.07
N VAL A 25 29.59 -3.48 3.73
CA VAL A 25 29.32 -3.89 5.12
C VAL A 25 28.58 -5.22 5.08
N THR A 26 29.26 -6.28 5.50
CA THR A 26 28.69 -7.60 5.76
C THR A 26 27.88 -7.55 7.06
N PRO A 27 26.56 -7.86 7.06
CA PRO A 27 25.83 -8.01 8.31
C PRO A 27 26.12 -9.39 8.93
N PRO A 28 26.46 -9.48 10.23
CA PRO A 28 26.26 -10.69 11.00
C PRO A 28 24.83 -10.68 11.56
N SER A 29 24.12 -11.80 11.50
CA SER A 29 23.00 -12.06 12.41
C SER A 29 22.64 -13.54 12.40
N ASP A 30 23.20 -14.21 13.41
CA ASP A 30 22.55 -15.13 14.35
C ASP A 30 21.45 -16.07 13.87
N ALA A 31 21.79 -17.34 14.00
CA ALA A 31 20.87 -18.43 14.26
C ALA A 31 20.12 -18.20 15.57
N SER A 32 18.79 -18.18 15.53
CA SER A 32 17.92 -18.53 16.65
C SER A 32 16.47 -18.64 16.18
N ALA A 33 15.99 -19.87 15.99
CA ALA A 33 14.55 -20.18 16.04
C ALA A 33 14.35 -21.67 16.33
N GLN A 34 14.52 -22.02 17.60
CA GLN A 34 13.90 -23.20 18.17
C GLN A 34 12.40 -22.94 18.37
N THR A 35 11.61 -23.92 17.91
CA THR A 35 10.42 -24.47 18.58
C THR A 35 9.19 -23.56 18.75
N MET A 36 8.08 -23.95 18.12
CA MET A 36 6.90 -24.53 18.79
C MET A 36 5.78 -24.80 17.77
N LYS A 37 5.52 -26.09 17.59
CA LYS A 37 4.38 -26.68 16.89
C LYS A 37 3.16 -26.55 17.80
N GLY A 38 2.19 -25.72 17.44
CA GLY A 38 1.01 -25.46 18.29
C GLY A 38 -0.25 -25.12 17.51
N SER A 39 -1.08 -26.15 17.32
CA SER A 39 -2.55 -26.14 17.32
C SER A 39 -3.34 -25.33 16.27
N ARG A 40 -3.93 -26.07 15.32
CA ARG A 40 -5.11 -25.67 14.52
C ARG A 40 -6.34 -25.63 15.44
N GLY A 41 -6.70 -24.46 15.94
CA GLY A 41 -7.94 -24.20 16.66
C GLY A 41 -8.89 -23.30 15.88
N LYS A 42 -9.91 -23.90 15.25
CA LYS A 42 -10.99 -23.24 14.52
C LYS A 42 -11.97 -22.67 15.55
N GLY A 43 -11.88 -21.38 15.88
CA GLY A 43 -12.70 -20.72 16.90
C GLY A 43 -13.32 -19.42 16.39
N ASN A 44 -14.59 -19.49 16.01
CA ASN A 44 -15.42 -18.36 15.62
C ASN A 44 -16.12 -17.82 16.88
N GLN A 45 -15.51 -16.90 17.63
CA GLN A 45 -16.17 -16.29 18.79
C GLN A 45 -15.83 -14.81 18.93
N ARG A 46 -16.91 -14.04 19.05
CA ARG A 46 -16.99 -12.60 19.22
C ARG A 46 -16.44 -12.21 20.60
N GLY A 47 -15.23 -11.66 20.64
CA GLY A 47 -14.68 -10.96 21.80
C GLY A 47 -14.21 -9.58 21.36
N LYS A 48 -15.09 -8.57 21.49
CA LYS A 48 -14.70 -7.16 21.40
C LYS A 48 -14.18 -6.76 22.78
N ASP A 49 -13.00 -7.22 23.19
CA ASP A 49 -12.27 -6.61 24.28
C ASP A 49 -10.81 -7.05 24.19
N GLN A 50 -9.91 -6.06 24.22
CA GLN A 50 -8.46 -6.23 24.39
C GLN A 50 -7.73 -6.98 23.27
N ARG A 51 -7.78 -6.46 22.03
CA ARG A 51 -6.58 -6.54 21.19
C ARG A 51 -5.57 -5.56 21.76
N GLU A 52 -4.61 -6.07 22.53
CA GLU A 52 -3.36 -5.37 22.79
C GLU A 52 -2.88 -4.81 21.45
N LYS A 53 -2.85 -3.48 21.33
CA LYS A 53 -2.44 -2.81 20.10
C LYS A 53 -0.98 -3.18 19.90
N GLN A 54 -0.72 -4.11 18.99
CA GLN A 54 0.66 -4.41 18.59
C GLN A 54 1.38 -3.09 18.29
N PRO A 55 2.66 -2.97 18.69
CA PRO A 55 3.43 -1.77 18.47
C PRO A 55 3.35 -1.39 16.99
N THR A 56 2.83 -0.19 16.72
CA THR A 56 2.64 0.27 15.35
C THR A 56 4.02 0.43 14.72
N MET A 57 4.34 -0.39 13.73
CA MET A 57 5.63 -0.30 13.03
C MET A 57 5.85 1.12 12.51
N THR A 58 7.06 1.64 12.70
CA THR A 58 7.43 2.99 12.24
C THR A 58 7.30 3.10 10.72
N ALA A 59 7.16 4.33 10.22
CA ALA A 59 7.05 4.58 8.78
C ALA A 59 8.26 4.05 8.01
N ALA A 60 9.46 4.21 8.57
CA ALA A 60 10.72 3.73 7.99
C ALA A 60 10.72 2.20 7.80
N VAL A 61 10.33 1.43 8.82
CA VAL A 61 10.33 -0.04 8.72
C VAL A 61 9.32 -0.51 7.67
N ARG A 62 8.13 0.10 7.62
CA ARG A 62 7.15 -0.20 6.58
C ARG A 62 7.69 0.17 5.19
N ALA A 63 8.36 1.31 5.05
CA ALA A 63 8.94 1.73 3.79
C ALA A 63 10.03 0.77 3.28
N VAL A 64 10.87 0.25 4.17
CA VAL A 64 11.88 -0.77 3.83
C VAL A 64 11.22 -2.04 3.30
N GLN A 65 10.17 -2.54 3.97
CA GLN A 65 9.45 -3.73 3.51
C GLN A 65 8.87 -3.55 2.10
N TYR A 66 8.18 -2.42 1.85
CA TYR A 66 7.63 -2.12 0.52
C TYR A 66 8.72 -1.97 -0.53
N SER A 67 9.82 -1.31 -0.19
CA SER A 67 10.91 -1.06 -1.13
C SER A 67 11.66 -2.35 -1.46
N ASN A 68 11.80 -3.28 -0.51
CA ASN A 68 12.38 -4.60 -0.75
C ASN A 68 11.50 -5.45 -1.68
N GLN A 69 10.18 -5.40 -1.51
CA GLN A 69 9.25 -6.06 -2.45
C GLN A 69 9.43 -5.53 -3.87
N LEU A 70 9.50 -4.21 -4.04
CA LEU A 70 9.71 -3.59 -5.36
C LEU A 70 11.11 -3.89 -5.92
N LYS A 71 12.13 -3.92 -5.05
CA LYS A 71 13.50 -4.27 -5.45
C LYS A 71 13.55 -5.65 -6.10
N SER A 72 12.95 -6.65 -5.44
CA SER A 72 12.92 -8.01 -5.96
C SER A 72 12.02 -8.16 -7.18
N ALA A 73 10.88 -7.47 -7.20
CA ALA A 73 9.89 -7.62 -8.27
C ALA A 73 10.27 -6.89 -9.58
N LEU A 74 11.00 -5.78 -9.48
CA LEU A 74 11.39 -4.93 -10.62
C LEU A 74 12.89 -4.93 -10.88
N THR A 75 13.64 -5.75 -10.14
CA THR A 75 15.11 -5.86 -10.22
C THR A 75 15.78 -4.49 -10.10
N LEU A 76 15.40 -3.72 -9.07
CA LEU A 76 15.90 -2.36 -8.89
C LEU A 76 17.39 -2.36 -8.53
N ASN A 77 18.16 -1.47 -9.16
CA ASN A 77 19.54 -1.24 -8.75
C ASN A 77 19.61 -0.45 -7.42
N ALA A 78 20.83 -0.28 -6.87
CA ALA A 78 21.01 0.35 -5.57
C ALA A 78 20.51 1.80 -5.52
N ASP A 79 20.78 2.61 -6.55
CA ASP A 79 20.34 4.00 -6.64
C ASP A 79 18.81 4.11 -6.74
N GLN A 80 18.19 3.32 -7.62
CA GLN A 80 16.74 3.24 -7.75
C GLN A 80 16.08 2.82 -6.44
N TYR A 81 16.65 1.83 -5.74
CA TYR A 81 16.14 1.38 -4.45
C TYR A 81 16.15 2.50 -3.40
N GLN A 82 17.24 3.26 -3.28
CA GLN A 82 17.31 4.37 -2.32
C GLN A 82 16.26 5.44 -2.61
N LYS A 83 16.07 5.79 -3.88
CA LYS A 83 15.02 6.75 -4.30
C LYS A 83 13.62 6.23 -3.99
N VAL A 84 13.35 4.96 -4.30
CA VAL A 84 12.06 4.31 -3.96
C VAL A 84 11.83 4.30 -2.45
N LEU A 85 12.86 4.02 -1.64
CA LEU A 85 12.77 4.03 -0.20
C LEU A 85 12.39 5.41 0.36
N ALA A 86 13.00 6.47 -0.16
CA ALA A 86 12.66 7.84 0.22
C ALA A 86 11.20 8.18 -0.11
N VAL A 87 10.77 7.90 -1.35
CA VAL A 87 9.38 8.14 -1.80
C VAL A 87 8.38 7.35 -0.95
N ASN A 88 8.65 6.07 -0.67
CA ASN A 88 7.78 5.25 0.16
C ASN A 88 7.70 5.73 1.60
N THR A 89 8.83 6.15 2.18
CA THR A 89 8.88 6.71 3.53
C THR A 89 7.99 7.94 3.61
N GLU A 90 8.13 8.86 2.67
CA GLU A 90 7.32 10.06 2.61
C GLU A 90 5.82 9.76 2.43
N CYS A 91 5.48 8.88 1.49
CA CYS A 91 4.08 8.48 1.26
C CYS A 91 3.44 7.85 2.51
N ILE A 92 4.19 7.03 3.25
CA ILE A 92 3.71 6.41 4.48
C ILE A 92 3.55 7.46 5.57
N THR A 93 4.52 8.37 5.75
CA THR A 93 4.43 9.47 6.71
C THR A 93 3.22 10.36 6.44
N ARG A 94 2.99 10.79 5.19
CA ARG A 94 1.81 11.58 4.81
C ARG A 94 0.51 10.82 5.12
N LYS A 95 0.46 9.52 4.81
CA LYS A 95 -0.71 8.67 5.09
C LYS A 95 -0.97 8.53 6.59
N ASP A 96 0.07 8.37 7.40
CA ASP A 96 -0.06 8.20 8.84
C ASP A 96 -0.47 9.52 9.52
N ALA A 97 0.04 10.66 9.07
CA ALA A 97 -0.41 11.98 9.51
C ALA A 97 -1.91 12.17 9.27
N MET A 98 -2.43 11.77 8.10
CA MET A 98 -3.85 11.84 7.82
C MET A 98 -4.70 10.89 8.65
N LYS A 99 -4.20 9.70 8.99
CA LYS A 99 -4.90 8.77 9.90
C LYS A 99 -5.09 9.37 11.29
N GLY A 100 -4.16 10.22 11.75
CA GLY A 100 -4.26 10.92 13.02
C GLY A 100 -5.39 11.96 13.07
N SER A 101 -5.82 12.49 11.92
CA SER A 101 -6.81 13.58 11.85
C SER A 101 -8.27 13.15 12.05
N GLY A 102 -8.61 11.86 11.86
CA GLY A 102 -9.98 11.34 12.01
C GLY A 102 -10.96 11.73 10.89
N ASP A 103 -10.60 12.63 9.97
CA ASP A 103 -11.44 13.03 8.85
C ASP A 103 -11.40 12.00 7.71
N LYS A 104 -12.51 11.26 7.54
CA LYS A 104 -12.64 10.23 6.50
C LYS A 104 -12.70 10.81 5.08
N GLY A 105 -13.24 12.03 4.91
CA GLY A 105 -13.34 12.70 3.62
C GLY A 105 -11.96 13.14 3.13
N ALA A 106 -11.23 13.87 3.97
CA ALA A 106 -9.85 14.26 3.70
C ALA A 106 -8.94 13.02 3.49
N MET A 107 -9.17 11.93 4.23
CA MET A 107 -8.42 10.70 4.06
C MET A 107 -8.65 10.04 2.68
N LYS A 108 -9.86 10.12 2.12
CA LYS A 108 -10.15 9.54 0.79
C LYS A 108 -9.41 10.31 -0.31
N THR A 109 -9.54 11.64 -0.30
CA THR A 109 -8.86 12.52 -1.27
C THR A 109 -7.36 12.41 -1.13
N GLY A 110 -6.83 12.53 0.09
CA GLY A 110 -5.39 12.47 0.33
C GLY A 110 -4.75 11.12 0.00
N LYS A 111 -5.50 10.00 0.07
CA LYS A 111 -5.01 8.70 -0.45
C LYS A 111 -4.79 8.73 -1.95
N SER A 112 -5.71 9.34 -2.71
CA SER A 112 -5.58 9.49 -4.15
C SER A 112 -4.38 10.36 -4.49
N ASP A 113 -4.22 11.48 -3.78
CA ASP A 113 -3.09 12.41 -3.99
C ASP A 113 -1.74 11.75 -3.69
N ILE A 114 -1.65 10.98 -2.61
CA ILE A 114 -0.44 10.18 -2.30
C ILE A 114 -0.17 9.14 -3.40
N LYS A 115 -1.20 8.49 -3.93
CA LYS A 115 -1.04 7.51 -5.02
C LYS A 115 -0.51 8.20 -6.29
N ALA A 116 -1.07 9.35 -6.64
CA ALA A 116 -0.65 10.15 -7.78
C ALA A 116 0.79 10.65 -7.62
N TYR A 117 1.13 11.19 -6.46
CA TYR A 117 2.49 11.61 -6.11
C TYR A 117 3.50 10.47 -6.28
N ARG A 118 3.24 9.31 -5.66
CA ARG A 118 4.11 8.14 -5.74
C ARG A 118 4.32 7.68 -7.19
N LEU A 119 3.26 7.65 -8.00
CA LEU A 119 3.38 7.30 -9.41
C LEU A 119 4.20 8.33 -10.19
N GLY A 120 4.04 9.62 -9.90
CA GLY A 120 4.83 10.71 -10.49
C GLY A 120 6.31 10.56 -10.21
N GLU A 121 6.69 10.22 -8.97
CA GLU A 121 8.08 9.97 -8.61
C GLU A 121 8.63 8.68 -9.23
N TYR A 122 7.84 7.60 -9.25
CA TYR A 122 8.26 6.34 -9.86
C TYR A 122 8.51 6.45 -11.36
N LYS A 123 7.75 7.28 -12.08
CA LYS A 123 8.03 7.59 -13.50
C LYS A 123 9.41 8.20 -13.73
N LYS A 124 10.00 8.86 -12.73
CA LYS A 124 11.33 9.46 -12.80
C LYS A 124 12.44 8.48 -12.43
N ILE A 125 12.11 7.46 -11.63
CA ILE A 125 13.07 6.50 -11.06
C ILE A 125 13.17 5.22 -11.91
N PHE A 126 12.04 4.75 -12.40
CA PHE A 126 11.94 3.49 -13.14
C PHE A 126 12.23 3.69 -14.62
N THR A 127 12.80 2.64 -15.23
CA THR A 127 12.79 2.53 -16.69
C THR A 127 11.37 2.28 -17.19
N ALA A 128 11.14 2.49 -18.49
CA ALA A 128 9.82 2.24 -19.09
C ALA A 128 9.33 0.80 -18.83
N GLN A 129 10.21 -0.20 -18.96
CA GLN A 129 9.86 -1.60 -18.71
C GLN A 129 9.49 -1.85 -17.23
N GLN A 130 10.25 -1.29 -16.29
CA GLN A 130 9.97 -1.39 -14.87
C GLN A 130 8.65 -0.69 -14.50
N LEU A 131 8.33 0.43 -15.14
CA LEU A 131 7.08 1.15 -14.91
C LEU A 131 5.86 0.34 -15.39
N THR A 132 5.95 -0.30 -16.56
CA THR A 132 4.89 -1.18 -17.06
C THR A 132 4.66 -2.36 -16.12
N ALA A 133 5.74 -3.02 -15.68
CA ALA A 133 5.65 -4.11 -14.71
C ALA A 133 5.02 -3.65 -13.38
N TYR A 134 5.38 -2.46 -12.90
CA TYR A 134 4.78 -1.87 -11.70
C TYR A 134 3.28 -1.60 -11.84
N GLN A 135 2.83 -1.15 -13.02
CA GLN A 135 1.41 -0.90 -13.30
C GLN A 135 0.61 -2.20 -13.26
N ASN A 136 1.09 -3.23 -13.97
CA ASN A 136 0.45 -4.55 -13.99
C ASN A 136 0.32 -5.15 -12.58
N MET A 137 1.35 -5.03 -11.73
CA MET A 137 1.31 -5.50 -10.34
C MET A 137 0.26 -4.82 -9.46
N ASN A 138 -0.14 -3.58 -9.79
CA ASN A 138 -1.18 -2.87 -9.07
C ASN A 138 -2.58 -3.21 -9.59
N ASP A 139 -2.72 -3.49 -10.88
CA ASP A 139 -3.99 -3.83 -11.51
C ASP A 139 -4.44 -5.25 -11.11
N ASP A 140 -3.51 -6.21 -11.03
CA ASP A 140 -3.75 -7.58 -10.55
C ASP A 140 -4.26 -7.63 -9.10
N LYS A 141 -4.05 -6.57 -8.31
CA LYS A 141 -4.55 -6.46 -6.94
C LYS A 141 -5.93 -5.82 -6.84
N GLY A 142 -6.40 -5.16 -7.90
CA GLY A 142 -7.74 -4.55 -7.96
C GLY A 142 -8.85 -5.56 -8.24
N GLU A 143 -8.59 -6.57 -9.08
CA GLU A 143 -9.62 -7.55 -9.51
C GLU A 143 -10.12 -8.50 -8.40
N LYS A 144 -9.45 -8.53 -7.23
CA LYS A 144 -9.88 -9.39 -6.10
C LYS A 144 -10.93 -8.77 -5.19
N ASP A 145 -11.21 -7.47 -5.30
CA ASP A 145 -12.16 -6.79 -4.40
C ASP A 145 -13.60 -6.83 -4.94
N ASP A 146 -13.82 -7.01 -6.24
CA ASP A 146 -15.17 -7.00 -6.84
C ASP A 146 -15.97 -8.31 -6.63
N ASN A 147 -15.31 -9.41 -6.21
CA ASN A 147 -15.97 -10.70 -5.96
C ASN A 147 -16.46 -10.90 -4.51
N ASN A 148 -16.34 -9.89 -3.63
CA ASN A 148 -16.72 -10.04 -2.22
C ASN A 148 -18.04 -9.32 -1.85
N ASP A 149 -18.59 -8.50 -2.74
CA ASP A 149 -19.88 -7.81 -2.51
C ASP A 149 -21.11 -8.72 -2.76
N GLU A 150 -20.95 -9.90 -3.36
CA GLU A 150 -22.07 -10.85 -3.52
C GLU A 150 -22.40 -11.65 -2.24
N ARG A 151 -21.57 -11.59 -1.18
CA ARG A 151 -21.79 -12.42 0.02
C ARG A 151 -22.58 -11.79 1.16
N ASP A 152 -22.93 -10.50 1.09
CA ASP A 152 -23.72 -9.82 2.13
C ASP A 152 -25.19 -9.58 1.75
N GLY A 153 -25.65 -10.13 0.62
CA GLY A 153 -27.05 -10.06 0.17
C GLY A 153 -28.02 -11.03 0.88
N ARG A 154 -27.54 -12.00 1.68
CA ARG A 154 -28.36 -13.11 2.18
C ARG A 154 -28.90 -12.94 3.61
N ARG A 155 -29.09 -11.70 4.08
CA ARG A 155 -29.66 -11.42 5.42
C ARG A 155 -30.77 -10.35 5.49
N LYS A 156 -31.43 -10.04 4.36
CA LYS A 156 -32.67 -9.27 4.36
C LYS A 156 -33.77 -10.04 3.64
N GLY A 157 -34.72 -10.57 4.40
CA GLY A 157 -36.01 -11.01 3.86
C GLY A 157 -36.53 -12.33 4.41
N LYS A 158 -37.03 -12.35 5.65
CA LYS A 158 -38.23 -13.13 5.99
C LYS A 158 -38.91 -12.58 7.25
N GLY A 159 -39.40 -11.35 7.13
CA GLY A 159 -40.58 -10.90 7.87
C GLY A 159 -41.78 -10.98 6.94
N HIS A 160 -42.93 -11.38 7.49
CA HIS A 160 -44.26 -11.53 6.88
C HIS A 160 -44.56 -12.86 6.15
N GLY A 161 -45.11 -13.80 6.92
CA GLY A 161 -46.21 -14.65 6.50
C GLY A 161 -47.34 -14.48 7.50
N LYS A 162 -48.32 -13.64 7.17
CA LYS A 162 -49.67 -13.72 7.74
C LYS A 162 -50.35 -14.91 7.06
N ASP A 163 -50.71 -15.91 7.85
CA ASP A 163 -51.75 -16.92 7.61
C ASP A 163 -52.10 -17.39 9.03
N GLY A 164 -53.34 -17.36 9.52
CA GLY A 164 -54.59 -17.67 8.85
C GLY A 164 -55.07 -19.02 9.40
N GLY A 165 -55.97 -18.98 10.39
CA GLY A 165 -56.84 -20.10 10.80
C GLY A 165 -56.22 -21.21 11.65
N ASP A 166 -56.72 -21.41 12.86
CA ASP A 166 -57.67 -22.51 13.13
C ASP A 166 -57.93 -22.70 14.64
N ARG A 167 -59.23 -22.62 14.99
CA ARG A 167 -59.99 -23.56 15.82
C ARG A 167 -59.31 -24.18 17.05
N LYS A 168 -59.93 -23.91 18.21
CA LYS A 168 -60.58 -24.97 19.03
C LYS A 168 -61.46 -24.35 20.11
N GLU A 169 -62.75 -24.33 19.83
CA GLU A 169 -63.79 -24.56 20.83
C GLU A 169 -63.82 -26.06 21.18
N ASN A 170 -64.50 -26.37 22.29
CA ASN A 170 -64.77 -27.65 22.96
C ASN A 170 -63.70 -28.00 24.00
N ASN A 171 -64.01 -28.23 25.28
CA ASN A 171 -65.28 -28.43 25.99
C ASN A 171 -65.03 -28.13 27.47
#